data_AF-A0A3M2VLH1-F1
#
_entry.id   AF-A0A3M2VLH1-F1
#
_cell.length_a   1.000
_cell.length_b   1.000
_cell.length_c   1.000
_cell.angle_alpha   90.00
_cell.angle_beta   90.00
_cell.angle_gamma   90.00
#
_symmetry.space_group_name_H-M   'P 1'
#
loop_
_entity.id
_entity.type
_entity.pdbx_description
1 polymer ?
#
loop_
_entity_poly.entity_id
_entity_poly.type
_entity_poly.pdbx_seq_one_letter_code
_entity_poly.pdbx_strand_id
1 'polypeptide(L)' 'MQHTTDLHHICSANTPVMFAGQTRPAKEWALIQGIKWQALRMRRYRGMNWSEALGEVRRGPKPTGSTSKAA' A
#
# COMPACT_ATOMS: atom_id res chain seq x y z
N MET A 1 7.60 -33.23 0.38
CA MET A 1 6.74 -32.09 0.76
C MET A 1 7.31 -30.83 0.11
N GLN A 2 7.13 -30.67 -1.20
CA GLN A 2 7.57 -29.48 -1.93
C GLN A 2 6.34 -28.60 -2.15
N HIS A 3 6.02 -27.78 -1.15
CA HIS A 3 5.15 -26.62 -1.34
C HIS A 3 6.01 -25.38 -1.15
N THR A 4 6.76 -25.10 -2.22
CA THR A 4 7.00 -23.78 -2.79
C THR A 4 7.21 -22.64 -1.81
N THR A 5 8.48 -22.33 -1.54
CA THR A 5 8.97 -20.97 -1.36
C THR A 5 8.68 -20.16 -2.64
N ASP A 6 7.40 -19.97 -2.98
CA ASP A 6 6.97 -19.30 -4.20
C ASP A 6 7.17 -17.81 -4.01
N LEU A 7 8.22 -17.31 -4.67
CA LEU A 7 8.44 -15.93 -5.02
C LEU A 7 8.11 -14.92 -3.90
N HIS A 8 9.11 -14.71 -3.04
CA HIS A 8 9.39 -13.37 -2.56
C HIS A 8 9.52 -12.43 -3.77
N HIS A 9 8.39 -11.96 -4.31
CA HIS A 9 8.33 -10.87 -5.26
C HIS A 9 8.61 -9.62 -4.44
N ILE A 10 9.88 -9.47 -4.05
CA ILE A 10 10.44 -8.31 -3.38
C ILE A 10 10.12 -7.16 -4.33
N CYS A 11 9.03 -6.45 -4.04
CA CYS A 11 8.65 -5.26 -4.79
C CYS A 11 9.84 -4.32 -4.66
N SER A 12 10.65 -4.24 -5.72
CA SER A 12 11.81 -3.38 -5.77
C SER A 12 11.31 -1.94 -5.85
N ALA A 13 12.11 -1.00 -5.36
CA ALA A 13 11.81 0.41 -5.51
C ALA A 13 11.59 0.80 -6.98
N ASN A 14 12.27 0.08 -7.88
CA ASN A 14 12.28 0.31 -9.32
C ASN A 14 11.27 -0.57 -10.06
N THR A 15 10.43 -1.34 -9.36
CA THR A 15 9.38 -2.13 -10.02
C THR A 15 8.45 -1.18 -10.77
N PRO A 16 8.26 -1.35 -12.09
CA PRO A 16 7.34 -0.52 -12.86
C PRO A 16 5.90 -0.85 -12.46
N VAL A 17 5.14 0.18 -12.05
CA VAL A 17 3.74 0.08 -11.63
C VAL A 17 2.94 1.04 -12.48
N MET A 18 1.89 0.51 -13.12
CA MET A 18 0.92 1.31 -13.82
C MET A 18 -0.18 1.75 -12.84
N PHE A 19 -0.30 3.05 -12.61
CA PHE A 19 -1.31 3.64 -11.74
C PHE A 19 -1.73 4.99 -12.32
N ALA A 20 -3.01 5.35 -12.21
CA ALA A 20 -3.56 6.58 -12.80
C ALA A 20 -3.20 6.79 -14.30
N GLY A 21 -3.12 5.71 -15.09
CA GLY A 21 -2.79 5.76 -16.51
C GLY A 21 -1.32 6.06 -16.84
N GLN A 22 -0.43 6.12 -15.85
CA GLN A 22 1.02 6.28 -16.05
C GLN A 22 1.78 5.08 -15.49
N THR A 23 2.86 4.68 -16.16
CA THR A 23 3.77 3.65 -15.64
C THR A 23 4.99 4.33 -15.02
N ARG A 24 5.17 4.15 -13.71
CA ARG A 24 6.30 4.71 -12.95
C ARG A 24 6.85 3.70 -11.94
N PRO A 25 8.09 3.87 -11.46
CA PRO A 25 8.62 3.10 -10.36
C PRO A 25 7.72 3.14 -9.12
N ALA A 26 7.56 2.00 -8.45
CA ALA A 26 6.77 1.88 -7.23
C ALA A 26 7.17 2.89 -6.13
N LYS A 27 8.47 3.20 -6.01
CA LYS A 27 8.98 4.21 -5.08
C LYS A 27 8.55 5.63 -5.48
N GLU A 28 8.52 5.96 -6.77
CA GLU A 28 8.02 7.26 -7.23
C GLU A 28 6.53 7.41 -6.91
N TRP A 29 5.74 6.36 -7.16
CA TRP A 29 4.33 6.38 -6.79
C TRP A 29 4.12 6.57 -5.28
N ALA A 30 4.96 5.95 -4.44
CA ALA A 30 4.94 6.19 -3.00
C ALA A 30 5.16 7.68 -2.66
N LEU A 31 6.14 8.31 -3.31
CA LEU A 31 6.44 9.73 -3.11
C LEU A 31 5.30 10.63 -3.59
N ILE A 32 4.74 10.37 -4.77
CA ILE A 32 3.61 11.12 -5.34
C ILE A 32 2.39 11.04 -4.41
N GLN A 33 2.10 9.86 -3.86
CA GLN A 33 0.99 9.68 -2.92
C GLN A 33 1.30 10.10 -1.47
N GLY A 34 2.52 10.58 -1.20
CA GLY A 34 2.94 10.97 0.15
C GLY A 34 3.02 9.81 1.15
N ILE A 35 3.22 8.59 0.66
CA ILE A 35 3.33 7.35 1.44
C ILE A 35 4.82 6.98 1.55
N LYS A 36 5.26 6.60 2.76
CA LYS A 36 6.63 6.07 2.94
C LYS A 36 6.79 4.77 2.14
N TRP A 37 7.88 4.65 1.39
CA TRP A 37 8.20 3.45 0.61
C TRP A 37 8.09 2.14 1.42
N GLN A 38 8.61 2.14 2.66
CA GLN A 38 8.49 0.97 3.54
C GLN A 38 7.02 0.59 3.84
N ALA A 39 6.13 1.58 4.01
CA ALA A 39 4.72 1.32 4.25
C ALA A 39 4.04 0.72 3.00
N LEU A 40 4.35 1.24 1.81
CA LEU A 40 3.87 0.69 0.55
C LEU A 40 4.36 -0.74 0.32
N ARG A 41 5.64 -1.00 0.61
CA ARG A 41 6.23 -2.34 0.55
C ARG A 41 5.54 -3.31 1.50
N MET A 42 5.21 -2.88 2.73
CA MET A 42 4.48 -3.72 3.68
C MET A 42 3.03 -3.99 3.26
N ARG A 43 2.35 -3.03 2.63
CA ARG A 43 1.01 -3.25 2.04
C ARG A 43 1.05 -4.31 0.95
N ARG A 44 2.03 -4.22 0.04
CA ARG A 44 2.26 -5.24 -1.00
C ARG A 44 2.64 -6.60 -0.42
N TYR A 45 3.47 -6.63 0.62
CA TYR A 45 3.82 -7.87 1.32
C TYR A 45 2.59 -8.57 1.93
N ARG A 46 1.59 -7.80 2.37
CA ARG A 46 0.30 -8.32 2.86
C ARG A 46 -0.65 -8.77 1.75
N GLY A 47 -0.23 -8.75 0.49
CA GLY A 47 -1.05 -9.15 -0.66
C GLY A 47 -1.99 -8.07 -1.18
N MET A 48 -1.91 -6.84 -0.68
CA MET A 48 -2.77 -5.73 -1.09
C MET A 48 -2.48 -5.31 -2.53
N ASN A 49 -3.50 -4.98 -3.33
CA ASN A 49 -3.29 -4.61 -4.73
C ASN A 49 -2.67 -3.19 -4.86
N TRP A 50 -2.13 -2.82 -6.02
CA TRP A 50 -1.49 -1.50 -6.18
C TRP A 50 -2.45 -0.33 -5.97
N SER A 51 -3.71 -0.47 -6.39
CA SER A 51 -4.72 0.59 -6.24
C SER A 51 -5.10 0.83 -4.78
N GLU A 52 -5.18 -0.21 -3.96
CA GLU A 52 -5.39 -0.13 -2.51
C GLU A 52 -4.12 0.31 -1.78
N ALA A 53 -2.96 -0.19 -2.22
CA ALA A 53 -1.69 0.09 -1.58
C ALA A 53 -1.25 1.54 -1.80
N LEU A 54 -1.55 2.11 -2.98
CA LEU A 54 -1.41 3.52 -3.32
C LEU A 54 -2.67 4.33 -3.00
N GLY A 55 -3.75 3.63 -2.65
CA GLY A 55 -5.03 4.17 -2.22
C GLY A 55 -4.86 4.94 -0.92
N GLU A 56 -5.43 6.14 -0.96
CA GLU A 56 -5.56 7.15 0.08
C GLU A 56 -5.14 6.69 1.49
N VAL A 57 -3.95 7.11 1.94
CA VAL A 57 -3.83 7.46 3.35
C VAL A 57 -4.69 8.70 3.51
N ARG A 58 -6.00 8.50 3.72
CA ARG A 58 -6.85 9.55 4.31
C ARG A 58 -6.16 9.95 5.60
N ARG A 59 -5.40 11.03 5.58
CA ARG A 59 -5.04 11.80 6.77
C ARG A 59 -6.29 12.52 7.24
N GLY A 60 -7.32 11.75 7.57
CA GLY A 60 -8.37 12.16 8.48
C GLY A 60 -8.10 11.43 9.80
N PRO A 61 -8.28 12.05 10.96
CA PRO A 61 -8.30 11.32 12.21
C PRO A 61 -9.24 10.13 12.05
N LYS A 62 -8.77 8.92 12.39
CA LYS A 62 -9.67 7.79 12.59
C LYS A 62 -10.73 8.29 13.59
N PRO A 63 -12.04 8.28 13.30
CA PRO A 63 -13.02 8.50 14.33
C PRO A 63 -12.89 7.32 15.29
N THR A 64 -12.11 7.50 16.35
CA THR A 64 -12.21 6.69 17.55
C THR A 64 -13.66 6.82 17.98
N GLY A 65 -14.37 5.69 17.98
CA GLY A 65 -15.82 5.63 18.15
C GLY A 65 -16.31 6.59 19.22
N SER A 66 -17.16 7.53 18.80
CA SER A 66 -18.11 8.16 19.70
C SER A 66 -19.03 7.04 20.17
N THR A 67 -18.71 6.45 21.31
CA THR A 67 -19.66 5.65 22.09
C THR A 67 -20.86 6.56 22.35
N SER A 68 -21.93 6.32 21.61
CA SER A 68 -23.27 6.70 22.04
C SER A 68 -23.47 6.09 23.43
N LYS A 69 -23.61 6.93 24.45
CA LYS A 69 -24.35 6.53 25.64
C LYS A 69 -25.25 7.69 26.03
N ALA A 70 -26.51 7.53 25.64
CA ALA A 70 -27.64 8.24 26.18
C ALA A 70 -27.76 7.94 27.69
N ALA A 71 -28.01 8.99 28.48
CA ALA A 71 -28.82 9.03 29.69
C ALA A 71 -28.91 10.47 30.17
#